data_AF-A0A9D7CPD8-F1
#
_entry.id   AF-A0A9D7CPD8-F1
#
_cell.length_a   1.000
_cell.length_b   1.000
_cell.length_c   1.000
_cell.angle_alpha   90.00
_cell.angle_beta   90.00
_cell.angle_gamma   90.00
#
_symmetry.space_group_name_H-M   'P 1'
#
loop_
_entity.id
_entity.type
_entity.pdbx_description
1 polymer ?
#
loop_
_entity_poly.entity_id
_entity_poly.type
_entity_poly.pdbx_seq_one_letter_code
_entity_poly.pdbx_strand_id
1 'polypeptide(L)'
;MKPHVLVLVKRTSFQTFVLDAKDDRTLRLMRQKNPAVARLRSSHESHLATLTEVGEALDKLGTSMTVLPATPPKSAGPKADDKLFREATLVVTVGGDGTLLAASHRLGPNTPLLGINSAPESSVGFFCAGRRGSAHRTLRAALEDKLLRVRLSRMEVELAGAIVHRRVLNDALFCHASPAATSRYILSLNGSKKGRPAKAQADEQRSSGLWIGPAAGSTAAQRSAGGRILPLRSRALQFVVREPYMRHGRRARLVRGLIREGAELDIVCKMRDARLFLDGDQNVVFVGLGDVVRFRRSSEHLTVLGLRR
;
A
#
# COMPACT_ATOMS: atom_id res chain seq x y z
N MET A 1 -5.36 26.99 18.69
CA MET A 1 -5.69 26.76 17.26
C MET A 1 -6.55 25.52 17.14
N LYS A 2 -7.58 25.54 16.29
CA LYS A 2 -8.47 24.39 16.03
C LYS A 2 -7.66 23.32 15.26
N PRO A 3 -7.57 22.05 15.72
CA PRO A 3 -6.86 21.01 14.96
C PRO A 3 -7.50 20.82 13.58
N HIS A 4 -6.68 20.80 12.53
CA HIS A 4 -7.13 20.53 11.17
C HIS A 4 -6.98 19.05 10.85
N VAL A 5 -8.09 18.39 10.50
CA VAL A 5 -8.16 16.96 10.19
C VAL A 5 -8.53 16.77 8.73
N LEU A 6 -7.70 16.04 7.99
CA LEU A 6 -8.06 15.59 6.64
C LEU A 6 -8.75 14.24 6.70
N VAL A 7 -9.94 14.15 6.13
CA VAL A 7 -10.72 12.91 6.06
C VAL A 7 -10.66 12.38 4.63
N LEU A 8 -10.00 11.25 4.44
CA LEU A 8 -9.85 10.58 3.16
C LEU A 8 -10.87 9.45 3.03
N VAL A 9 -11.74 9.54 2.03
CA VAL A 9 -12.88 8.65 1.89
C VAL A 9 -12.71 7.69 0.72
N LYS A 10 -13.12 6.44 0.94
CA LYS A 10 -13.25 5.45 -0.13
C LYS A 10 -14.36 5.84 -1.11
N ARG A 11 -14.11 5.72 -2.41
CA ARG A 11 -15.19 5.63 -3.41
C ARG A 11 -15.67 4.18 -3.46
N THR A 12 -16.93 3.94 -3.13
CA THR A 12 -17.48 2.57 -3.10
C THR A 12 -17.75 2.07 -4.51
N SER A 13 -17.69 0.74 -4.71
CA SER A 13 -18.06 0.15 -6.00
C SER A 13 -19.52 0.43 -6.37
N PHE A 14 -20.42 0.59 -5.38
CA PHE A 14 -21.80 1.03 -5.62
C PHE A 14 -21.84 2.46 -6.16
N GLN A 15 -21.11 3.40 -5.55
CA GLN A 15 -21.01 4.77 -6.04
C GLN A 15 -20.50 4.76 -7.49
N THR A 16 -19.38 4.08 -7.74
CA THR A 16 -18.75 4.04 -9.07
C THR A 16 -19.63 3.40 -10.12
N PHE A 17 -20.13 2.17 -9.89
CA PHE A 17 -20.79 1.39 -10.95
C PHE A 17 -22.29 1.68 -11.05
N VAL A 18 -22.96 2.03 -9.96
CA VAL A 18 -24.42 2.18 -9.94
C VAL A 18 -24.82 3.65 -10.04
N LEU A 19 -24.26 4.51 -9.18
CA LEU A 19 -24.69 5.91 -9.10
C LEU A 19 -24.03 6.76 -10.19
N ASP A 20 -22.72 6.60 -10.38
CA ASP A 20 -21.95 7.42 -11.31
C ASP A 20 -22.02 6.89 -12.74
N ALA A 21 -21.61 5.63 -12.96
CA ALA A 21 -21.51 5.04 -14.30
C ALA A 21 -22.82 4.46 -14.83
N LYS A 22 -23.81 4.19 -13.95
CA LYS A 22 -25.06 3.50 -14.29
C LYS A 22 -24.83 2.24 -15.14
N ASP A 23 -23.83 1.44 -14.76
CA ASP A 23 -23.37 0.26 -15.51
C ASP A 23 -24.49 -0.78 -15.65
N ASP A 24 -24.91 -1.00 -16.89
CA ASP A 24 -26.04 -1.88 -17.22
C ASP A 24 -25.86 -3.30 -16.71
N ARG A 25 -24.63 -3.83 -16.76
CA ARG A 25 -24.34 -5.18 -16.29
C ARG A 25 -24.55 -5.28 -14.79
N THR A 26 -24.00 -4.34 -14.03
CA THR A 26 -24.15 -4.28 -12.58
C THR A 26 -25.62 -4.13 -12.18
N LEU A 27 -26.36 -3.24 -12.86
CA LEU A 27 -27.79 -3.04 -12.62
C LEU A 27 -28.60 -4.32 -12.89
N ARG A 28 -28.33 -5.04 -13.99
CA ARG A 28 -28.96 -6.34 -14.28
C ARG A 28 -28.67 -7.38 -13.20
N LEU A 29 -27.40 -7.51 -12.80
CA LEU A 29 -26.98 -8.45 -11.75
C LEU A 29 -27.66 -8.14 -10.41
N MET A 30 -27.86 -6.86 -10.08
CA MET A 30 -28.57 -6.45 -8.88
C MET A 30 -30.05 -6.84 -8.91
N ARG A 31 -30.74 -6.62 -10.04
CA ARG A 31 -32.15 -7.05 -10.20
C ARG A 31 -32.29 -8.56 -10.06
N GLN A 32 -31.31 -9.30 -10.58
CA GLN A 32 -31.25 -10.77 -10.49
C GLN A 32 -30.79 -11.29 -9.13
N LYS A 33 -30.48 -10.41 -8.16
CA LYS A 33 -29.90 -10.79 -6.85
C LYS A 33 -28.67 -11.69 -6.97
N ASN A 34 -27.84 -11.44 -8.00
CA ASN A 34 -26.67 -12.26 -8.24
C ASN A 34 -25.69 -12.18 -7.04
N PRO A 35 -25.13 -13.33 -6.58
CA PRO A 35 -24.22 -13.36 -5.44
C PRO A 35 -23.02 -12.40 -5.56
N ALA A 36 -22.54 -12.14 -6.78
CA ALA A 36 -21.40 -11.25 -7.03
C ALA A 36 -21.64 -9.79 -6.59
N VAL A 37 -22.91 -9.34 -6.52
CA VAL A 37 -23.28 -7.98 -6.13
C VAL A 37 -24.14 -7.93 -4.86
N ALA A 38 -24.30 -9.06 -4.16
CA ALA A 38 -25.21 -9.20 -3.01
C ALA A 38 -24.96 -8.17 -1.90
N ARG A 39 -23.69 -7.79 -1.68
CA ARG A 39 -23.28 -6.83 -0.62
C ARG A 39 -23.03 -5.41 -1.13
N LEU A 40 -23.23 -5.15 -2.42
CA LEU A 40 -22.80 -3.91 -3.06
C LEU A 40 -23.48 -2.68 -2.42
N ARG A 41 -24.81 -2.74 -2.25
CA ARG A 41 -25.63 -1.67 -1.65
C ARG A 41 -25.38 -1.54 -0.15
N SER A 42 -25.51 -2.62 0.61
CA SER A 42 -25.36 -2.59 2.07
C SER A 42 -23.97 -2.13 2.52
N SER A 43 -22.91 -2.52 1.79
CA SER A 43 -21.55 -2.02 2.06
C SER A 43 -21.41 -0.52 1.82
N HIS A 44 -22.16 0.04 0.85
CA HIS A 44 -22.17 1.48 0.59
C HIS A 44 -22.95 2.24 1.67
N GLU A 45 -24.11 1.75 2.08
CA GLU A 45 -24.90 2.33 3.17
C GLU A 45 -24.13 2.33 4.49
N SER A 46 -23.46 1.22 4.82
CA SER A 46 -22.60 1.14 6.01
C SER A 46 -21.42 2.11 5.94
N HIS A 47 -20.84 2.30 4.75
CA HIS A 47 -19.79 3.28 4.53
C HIS A 47 -20.29 4.72 4.75
N LEU A 48 -21.44 5.09 4.17
CA LEU A 48 -22.04 6.41 4.36
C LEU A 48 -22.38 6.67 5.84
N ALA A 49 -22.97 5.70 6.53
CA ALA A 49 -23.25 5.82 7.95
C ALA A 49 -21.99 6.04 8.79
N THR A 50 -20.88 5.37 8.45
CA THR A 50 -19.59 5.59 9.11
C THR A 50 -19.04 6.98 8.82
N LEU A 51 -19.19 7.48 7.60
CA LEU A 51 -18.76 8.83 7.22
C LEU A 51 -19.52 9.90 8.02
N THR A 52 -20.84 9.74 8.16
CA THR A 52 -21.67 10.60 9.03
C THR A 52 -21.18 10.56 10.47
N GLU A 53 -20.96 9.36 11.04
CA GLU A 53 -20.46 9.19 12.42
C GLU A 53 -19.11 9.90 12.62
N VAL A 54 -18.19 9.79 11.66
CA VAL A 54 -16.88 10.46 11.70
C VAL A 54 -17.03 11.98 11.63
N GLY A 55 -17.89 12.49 10.75
CA GLY A 55 -18.16 13.92 10.61
C GLY A 55 -18.73 14.53 11.90
N GLU A 56 -19.77 13.91 12.46
CA GLU A 56 -20.37 14.34 13.73
C GLU A 56 -19.37 14.27 14.90
N ALA A 57 -18.53 13.23 14.93
CA ALA A 57 -17.50 13.10 15.96
C ALA A 57 -16.47 14.23 15.89
N LEU A 58 -15.98 14.54 14.68
CA LEU A 58 -15.00 15.60 14.46
C LEU A 58 -15.56 16.99 14.77
N ASP A 59 -16.82 17.23 14.46
CA ASP A 59 -17.53 18.46 14.80
C ASP A 59 -17.68 18.64 16.32
N LYS A 60 -18.17 17.60 17.02
CA LYS A 60 -18.27 17.57 18.50
C LYS A 60 -16.94 17.75 19.21
N LEU A 61 -15.84 17.27 18.61
CA LEU A 61 -14.48 17.43 19.12
C LEU A 61 -13.87 18.80 18.78
N GLY A 62 -14.62 19.68 18.13
CA GLY A 62 -14.17 21.03 17.83
C GLY A 62 -12.99 21.04 16.87
N THR A 63 -12.99 20.22 15.82
CA THR A 63 -11.96 20.21 14.77
C THR A 63 -12.39 20.96 13.50
N SER A 64 -11.46 21.47 12.70
CA SER A 64 -11.75 21.82 11.31
C SER A 64 -11.48 20.58 10.46
N MET A 65 -12.38 20.27 9.52
CA MET A 65 -12.18 19.10 8.66
C MET A 65 -12.31 19.46 7.18
N THR A 66 -11.49 18.79 6.37
CA THR A 66 -11.63 18.78 4.91
C THR A 66 -11.71 17.35 4.44
N VAL A 67 -12.75 17.04 3.66
CA VAL A 67 -13.02 15.69 3.14
C VAL A 67 -12.53 15.61 1.70
N LEU A 68 -11.70 14.61 1.39
CA LEU A 68 -11.17 14.38 0.04
C LEU A 68 -11.31 12.89 -0.33
N PRO A 69 -11.40 12.55 -1.63
CA PRO A 69 -11.28 11.17 -2.04
C PRO A 69 -9.87 10.62 -1.71
N ALA A 70 -9.82 9.39 -1.20
CA ALA A 70 -8.55 8.73 -0.88
C ALA A 70 -7.70 8.50 -2.14
N THR A 71 -8.33 8.06 -3.22
CA THR A 71 -7.72 7.95 -4.54
C THR A 71 -8.15 9.17 -5.37
N PRO A 72 -7.21 10.06 -5.73
CA PRO A 72 -7.55 11.20 -6.58
C PRO A 72 -7.94 10.74 -7.99
N PRO A 73 -8.76 11.52 -8.72
CA PRO A 73 -9.06 11.23 -10.12
C PRO A 73 -7.77 11.26 -10.95
N LYS A 74 -7.71 10.49 -12.04
CA LYS A 74 -6.53 10.42 -12.92
C LYS A 74 -6.10 11.78 -13.50
N SER A 75 -7.02 12.74 -13.55
CA SER A 75 -6.79 14.11 -14.00
C SER A 75 -6.16 15.03 -12.95
N ALA A 76 -6.12 14.63 -11.67
CA ALA A 76 -5.49 15.43 -10.63
C ALA A 76 -3.96 15.31 -10.74
N GLY A 77 -3.30 16.43 -11.05
CA GLY A 77 -1.85 16.48 -11.07
C GLY A 77 -1.24 16.23 -9.67
N PRO A 78 0.02 15.77 -9.58
CA PRO A 78 0.65 15.34 -8.33
C PRO A 78 0.87 16.45 -7.28
N LYS A 79 0.57 17.72 -7.59
CA LYS A 79 0.95 18.88 -6.77
C LYS A 79 -0.20 19.56 -6.01
N ALA A 80 -1.46 19.31 -6.35
CA ALA A 80 -2.58 20.11 -5.81
C ALA A 80 -2.84 19.87 -4.30
N ASP A 81 -2.51 18.68 -3.79
CA ASP A 81 -2.90 18.26 -2.44
C ASP A 81 -1.77 18.37 -1.41
N ASP A 82 -0.55 18.68 -1.85
CA ASP A 82 0.66 18.56 -1.03
C ASP A 82 0.68 19.54 0.17
N LYS A 83 0.05 20.72 0.02
CA LYS A 83 -0.06 21.71 1.08
C LYS A 83 -1.03 21.26 2.19
N LEU A 84 -2.22 20.81 1.82
CA LEU A 84 -3.24 20.33 2.76
C LEU A 84 -2.69 19.22 3.65
N PHE A 85 -1.99 18.25 3.04
CA PHE A 85 -1.42 17.11 3.76
C PHE A 85 -0.31 17.51 4.75
N ARG A 86 0.46 18.56 4.43
CA ARG A 86 1.50 19.11 5.32
C ARG A 86 0.93 19.92 6.48
N GLU A 87 -0.19 20.60 6.27
CA GLU A 87 -0.84 21.45 7.29
C GLU A 87 -1.80 20.67 8.19
N ALA A 88 -2.21 19.47 7.79
CA ALA A 88 -3.05 18.60 8.59
C ALA A 88 -2.34 18.12 9.86
N THR A 89 -3.04 18.23 10.99
CA THR A 89 -2.59 17.68 12.28
C THR A 89 -2.79 16.16 12.37
N LEU A 90 -3.78 15.65 11.63
CA LEU A 90 -4.14 14.23 11.56
C LEU A 90 -4.78 13.95 10.20
N VAL A 91 -4.42 12.81 9.60
CA VAL A 91 -5.17 12.24 8.47
C VAL A 91 -6.00 11.07 8.96
N VAL A 92 -7.29 11.09 8.68
CA VAL A 92 -8.23 10.02 9.00
C VAL A 92 -8.70 9.37 7.70
N THR A 93 -8.58 8.05 7.57
CA THR A 93 -9.15 7.35 6.42
C THR A 93 -10.44 6.64 6.82
N VAL A 94 -11.51 6.82 6.04
CA VAL A 94 -12.79 6.12 6.23
C VAL A 94 -12.96 5.12 5.09
N GLY A 95 -12.78 3.84 5.39
CA GLY A 95 -12.73 2.79 4.36
C GLY A 95 -12.10 1.51 4.89
N GLY A 96 -11.46 0.74 4.01
CA GLY A 96 -10.67 -0.44 4.41
C GLY A 96 -9.17 -0.18 4.28
N ASP A 97 -8.36 -1.24 4.35
CA ASP A 97 -6.90 -1.14 4.20
C ASP A 97 -6.48 -0.52 2.86
N GLY A 98 -7.21 -0.78 1.77
CA GLY A 98 -6.92 -0.14 0.47
C GLY A 98 -7.09 1.39 0.48
N THR A 99 -7.97 1.92 1.32
CA THR A 99 -8.18 3.36 1.49
C THR A 99 -7.01 3.98 2.26
N LEU A 100 -6.57 3.29 3.31
CA LEU A 100 -5.37 3.64 4.07
C LEU A 100 -4.10 3.58 3.21
N LEU A 101 -3.99 2.56 2.37
CA LEU A 101 -2.87 2.38 1.46
C LEU A 101 -2.80 3.52 0.43
N ALA A 102 -3.93 3.87 -0.21
CA ALA A 102 -4.01 5.00 -1.13
C ALA A 102 -3.63 6.33 -0.45
N ALA A 103 -4.09 6.56 0.77
CA ALA A 103 -3.70 7.72 1.57
C ALA A 103 -2.19 7.74 1.88
N SER A 104 -1.60 6.57 2.16
CA SER A 104 -0.20 6.45 2.56
C SER A 104 0.77 6.95 1.50
N HIS A 105 0.41 6.91 0.20
CA HIS A 105 1.26 7.39 -0.89
C HIS A 105 1.40 8.91 -0.91
N ARG A 106 0.43 9.63 -0.34
CA ARG A 106 0.39 11.11 -0.33
C ARG A 106 0.92 11.70 0.97
N LEU A 107 1.09 10.88 2.01
CA LEU A 107 1.47 11.35 3.34
C LEU A 107 2.99 11.36 3.55
N GLY A 108 3.52 12.51 3.95
CA GLY A 108 4.90 12.64 4.45
C GLY A 108 5.10 11.97 5.82
N PRO A 109 6.34 11.92 6.33
CA PRO A 109 6.65 11.21 7.59
C PRO A 109 6.15 11.90 8.87
N ASN A 110 5.79 13.18 8.79
CA ASN A 110 5.49 14.00 9.98
C ASN A 110 4.01 14.00 10.38
N THR A 111 3.12 13.62 9.47
CA THR A 111 1.68 13.64 9.73
C THR A 111 1.21 12.23 10.08
N PRO A 112 0.58 12.02 11.25
CA PRO A 112 0.05 10.71 11.62
C PRO A 112 -1.21 10.37 10.84
N LEU A 113 -1.44 9.06 10.66
CA LEU A 113 -2.61 8.52 9.99
C LEU A 113 -3.42 7.62 10.93
N LEU A 114 -4.73 7.76 10.89
CA LEU A 114 -5.70 6.95 11.64
C LEU A 114 -6.69 6.29 10.67
N GLY A 115 -6.76 4.96 10.67
CA GLY A 115 -7.74 4.22 9.89
C GLY A 115 -9.03 3.93 10.67
N ILE A 116 -10.18 4.24 10.07
CA ILE A 116 -11.53 3.87 10.53
C ILE A 116 -12.15 2.90 9.51
N ASN A 117 -12.37 1.66 9.94
CA ASN A 117 -12.99 0.62 9.13
C ASN A 117 -14.49 0.89 8.93
N SER A 118 -14.89 1.20 7.69
CA SER A 118 -16.27 1.51 7.34
C SER A 118 -17.10 0.30 6.92
N ALA A 119 -16.51 -0.90 6.89
CA ALA A 119 -17.18 -2.15 6.52
C ALA A 119 -16.63 -3.33 7.34
N PRO A 120 -16.71 -3.30 8.68
CA PRO A 120 -16.11 -4.32 9.55
C PRO A 120 -16.70 -5.73 9.37
N GLU A 121 -17.91 -5.83 8.82
CA GLU A 121 -18.57 -7.12 8.52
C GLU A 121 -17.98 -7.83 7.29
N SER A 122 -17.31 -7.09 6.40
CA SER A 122 -16.77 -7.61 5.14
C SER A 122 -15.27 -7.32 4.94
N SER A 123 -14.65 -6.60 5.87
CA SER A 123 -13.22 -6.24 5.82
C SER A 123 -12.59 -6.34 7.20
N VAL A 124 -11.43 -6.99 7.26
CA VAL A 124 -10.63 -7.13 8.49
C VAL A 124 -10.13 -5.76 8.97
N GLY A 125 -9.74 -4.86 8.05
CA GLY A 125 -9.16 -3.56 8.38
C GLY A 125 -7.89 -3.70 9.22
N PHE A 126 -6.90 -4.44 8.70
CA PHE A 126 -5.64 -4.75 9.38
C PHE A 126 -4.92 -3.51 9.92
N PHE A 127 -4.96 -2.40 9.19
CA PHE A 127 -4.32 -1.14 9.59
C PHE A 127 -5.27 -0.16 10.32
N CYS A 128 -6.57 -0.49 10.44
CA CYS A 128 -7.55 0.39 11.05
C CYS A 128 -7.58 0.22 12.58
N ALA A 129 -7.58 1.35 13.29
CA ALA A 129 -7.66 1.38 14.75
C ALA A 129 -9.09 1.54 15.28
N GLY A 130 -9.98 2.08 14.45
CA GLY A 130 -11.41 2.20 14.76
C GLY A 130 -12.28 1.53 13.71
N ARG A 131 -13.56 1.41 14.03
CA ARG A 131 -14.62 0.92 13.13
C ARG A 131 -15.92 1.70 13.40
N ARG A 132 -16.93 1.52 12.56
CA ARG A 132 -18.29 2.00 12.81
C ARG A 132 -18.75 1.67 14.25
N GLY A 133 -19.39 2.63 14.90
CA GLY A 133 -19.83 2.58 16.31
C GLY A 133 -18.73 2.90 17.34
N SER A 134 -17.49 3.13 16.89
CA SER A 134 -16.36 3.48 17.76
C SER A 134 -15.59 4.71 17.29
N ALA A 135 -16.07 5.42 16.26
CA ALA A 135 -15.32 6.48 15.62
C ALA A 135 -15.06 7.64 16.61
N HIS A 136 -16.10 8.10 17.32
CA HIS A 136 -15.97 9.20 18.29
C HIS A 136 -14.91 8.91 19.38
N ARG A 137 -14.97 7.73 20.01
CA ARG A 137 -13.99 7.34 21.04
C ARG A 137 -12.57 7.29 20.47
N THR A 138 -12.43 6.74 19.27
CA THR A 138 -11.12 6.56 18.62
C THR A 138 -10.53 7.90 18.19
N LEU A 139 -11.32 8.79 17.60
CA LEU A 139 -10.92 10.13 17.18
C LEU A 139 -10.54 10.99 18.38
N ARG A 140 -11.32 10.97 19.45
CA ARG A 140 -10.99 11.64 20.71
C ARG A 140 -9.62 11.18 21.23
N ALA A 141 -9.42 9.87 21.35
CA ALA A 141 -8.16 9.33 21.83
C ALA A 141 -6.97 9.69 20.91
N ALA A 142 -7.19 9.80 19.60
CA ALA A 142 -6.15 10.22 18.65
C ALA A 142 -5.77 11.69 18.83
N LEU A 143 -6.76 12.59 18.96
CA LEU A 143 -6.55 14.03 19.14
C LEU A 143 -5.95 14.37 20.50
N GLU A 144 -6.22 13.56 21.52
CA GLU A 144 -5.64 13.66 22.86
C GLU A 144 -4.26 12.96 22.97
N ASP A 145 -3.68 12.48 21.85
CA ASP A 145 -2.41 11.72 21.77
C ASP A 145 -2.34 10.48 22.69
N LYS A 146 -3.49 9.83 22.93
CA LYS A 146 -3.62 8.63 23.77
C LYS A 146 -3.49 7.31 23.00
N LEU A 147 -3.41 7.36 21.67
CA LEU A 147 -3.25 6.16 20.84
C LEU A 147 -1.77 5.80 20.64
N LEU A 148 -1.48 4.49 20.63
CA LEU A 148 -0.15 4.00 20.30
C LEU A 148 0.28 4.48 18.91
N ARG A 149 1.51 4.97 18.79
CA ARG A 149 2.12 5.36 17.53
C ARG A 149 3.00 4.23 17.01
N VAL A 150 2.72 3.74 15.81
CA VAL A 150 3.53 2.72 15.12
C VAL A 150 4.14 3.33 13.87
N ARG A 151 5.47 3.35 13.82
CA ARG A 151 6.23 3.78 12.64
C ARG A 151 6.43 2.59 11.72
N LEU A 152 5.77 2.60 10.58
CA LEU A 152 5.89 1.60 9.53
C LEU A 152 6.96 2.04 8.53
N SER A 153 7.86 1.12 8.19
CA SER A 153 8.83 1.32 7.11
C SER A 153 8.10 1.38 5.77
N ARG A 154 8.57 2.26 4.87
CA ARG A 154 8.19 2.27 3.46
C ARG A 154 9.40 1.95 2.58
N MET A 155 9.15 1.57 1.34
CA MET A 155 10.15 1.28 0.32
C MET A 155 10.16 2.38 -0.75
N GLU A 156 11.37 2.80 -1.09
CA GLU A 156 11.66 3.65 -2.25
C GLU A 156 12.08 2.77 -3.41
N VAL A 157 11.65 3.16 -4.60
CA VAL A 157 11.88 2.48 -5.87
C VAL A 157 12.46 3.48 -6.86
N GLU A 158 13.60 3.11 -7.42
CA GLU A 158 14.31 3.85 -8.44
C GLU A 158 14.35 2.99 -9.72
N LEU A 159 14.09 3.61 -10.87
CA LEU A 159 14.16 3.00 -12.20
C LEU A 159 15.09 3.84 -13.05
N ALA A 160 16.13 3.22 -13.61
CA ALA A 160 17.10 3.89 -14.49
C ALA A 160 17.67 5.20 -13.88
N GLY A 161 17.93 5.20 -12.57
CA GLY A 161 18.48 6.35 -11.84
C GLY A 161 17.46 7.41 -11.41
N ALA A 162 16.19 7.29 -11.79
CA ALA A 162 15.12 8.18 -11.37
C ALA A 162 14.23 7.54 -10.30
N ILE A 163 13.91 8.28 -9.24
CA ILE A 163 12.96 7.81 -8.22
C ILE A 163 11.56 7.79 -8.83
N VAL A 164 10.99 6.60 -8.99
CA VAL A 164 9.62 6.41 -9.52
C VAL A 164 8.58 6.36 -8.40
N HIS A 165 8.98 5.98 -7.19
CA HIS A 165 8.09 6.00 -6.02
C HIS A 165 8.86 6.00 -4.70
N ARG A 166 8.44 6.80 -3.72
CA ARG A 166 9.12 6.90 -2.39
C ARG A 166 8.45 6.15 -1.25
N ARG A 167 7.20 5.77 -1.43
CA ARG A 167 6.26 5.52 -0.33
C ARG A 167 5.50 4.20 -0.47
N VAL A 168 6.14 3.16 -1.02
CA VAL A 168 5.51 1.83 -1.12
C VAL A 168 5.40 1.24 0.28
N LEU A 169 4.22 0.84 0.73
CA LEU A 169 3.94 0.37 2.09
C LEU A 169 3.78 -1.15 2.18
N ASN A 170 3.07 -1.77 1.24
CA ASN A 170 2.84 -3.20 1.21
C ASN A 170 3.95 -3.92 0.44
N ASP A 171 3.99 -3.72 -0.87
CA ASP A 171 4.88 -4.49 -1.75
C ASP A 171 4.96 -3.93 -3.17
N ALA A 172 5.95 -4.42 -3.89
CA ALA A 172 6.12 -4.29 -5.31
C ALA A 172 6.18 -5.68 -5.95
N LEU A 173 5.48 -5.87 -7.08
CA LEU A 173 5.63 -7.03 -7.96
C LEU A 173 6.41 -6.63 -9.20
N PHE A 174 7.60 -7.21 -9.36
CA PHE A 174 8.29 -7.20 -10.65
C PHE A 174 7.95 -8.48 -11.43
N CYS A 175 7.34 -8.36 -12.60
CA CYS A 175 7.04 -9.51 -13.45
C CYS A 175 6.93 -9.12 -14.94
N HIS A 176 6.83 -10.13 -15.80
CA HIS A 176 6.38 -9.93 -17.17
C HIS A 176 4.92 -9.42 -17.19
N ALA A 177 4.55 -8.59 -18.16
CA ALA A 177 3.19 -8.05 -18.28
C ALA A 177 2.13 -9.16 -18.48
N SER A 178 2.42 -10.13 -19.34
CA SER A 178 1.62 -11.36 -19.46
C SER A 178 1.95 -12.35 -18.32
N PRO A 179 0.94 -12.81 -17.55
CA PRO A 179 1.14 -13.79 -16.47
C PRO A 179 1.52 -15.19 -16.99
N ALA A 180 1.29 -15.47 -18.28
CA ALA A 180 1.69 -16.74 -18.91
C ALA A 180 3.16 -16.75 -19.39
N ALA A 181 3.84 -15.60 -19.35
CA ALA A 181 5.21 -15.46 -19.82
C ALA A 181 6.22 -15.48 -18.67
N THR A 182 7.40 -16.06 -18.93
CA THR A 182 8.47 -16.17 -17.92
C THR A 182 9.13 -14.82 -17.66
N SER A 183 9.23 -14.45 -16.39
CA SER A 183 10.03 -13.31 -15.94
C SER A 183 11.51 -13.66 -15.94
N ARG A 184 12.35 -12.87 -16.60
CA ARG A 184 13.81 -13.07 -16.72
C ARG A 184 14.56 -11.84 -16.22
N TYR A 185 15.51 -12.02 -15.31
CA TYR A 185 16.25 -10.92 -14.70
C TYR A 185 17.56 -11.36 -14.05
N ILE A 186 18.42 -10.40 -13.71
CA ILE A 186 19.57 -10.59 -12.84
C ILE A 186 19.25 -9.91 -11.51
N LEU A 187 19.24 -10.68 -10.43
CA LEU A 187 18.99 -10.17 -9.09
C LEU A 187 20.32 -9.95 -8.36
N SER A 188 20.52 -8.76 -7.82
CA SER A 188 21.73 -8.43 -7.06
C SER A 188 21.39 -7.82 -5.71
N LEU A 189 21.84 -8.44 -4.61
CA LEU A 189 21.73 -7.85 -3.28
C LEU A 189 23.03 -7.12 -2.94
N ASN A 190 22.95 -5.80 -2.90
CA ASN A 190 24.07 -4.90 -2.62
C ASN A 190 23.99 -4.45 -1.17
N GLY A 191 25.09 -4.54 -0.41
CA GLY A 191 25.08 -4.12 0.98
C GLY A 191 26.46 -3.82 1.54
N SER A 192 26.47 -2.98 2.58
CA SER A 192 27.65 -2.70 3.38
C SER A 192 27.65 -3.58 4.62
N LYS A 193 28.67 -4.43 4.79
CA LYS A 193 29.00 -5.01 6.10
C LYS A 193 30.10 -4.14 6.70
N LYS A 194 29.80 -3.46 7.81
CA LYS A 194 30.79 -2.66 8.58
C LYS A 194 31.61 -1.70 7.70
N GLY A 195 30.96 -0.93 6.83
CA GLY A 195 31.65 0.07 5.99
C GLY A 195 32.51 -0.49 4.85
N ARG A 196 32.51 -1.81 4.63
CA ARG A 196 33.15 -2.43 3.47
C ARG A 196 32.08 -2.91 2.47
N PRO A 197 32.24 -2.64 1.16
CA PRO A 197 31.34 -3.19 0.16
C PRO A 197 31.41 -4.72 0.23
N ALA A 198 30.28 -5.35 0.56
CA ALA A 198 30.19 -6.80 0.42
C ALA A 198 30.19 -7.14 -1.07
N LYS A 199 30.87 -8.23 -1.46
CA LYS A 199 30.83 -8.72 -2.85
C LYS A 199 29.36 -8.93 -3.23
N ALA A 200 28.87 -8.18 -4.22
CA ALA A 200 27.50 -8.26 -4.69
C ALA A 200 27.18 -9.71 -5.08
N GLN A 201 26.16 -10.28 -4.45
CA GLN A 201 25.66 -11.59 -4.87
C GLN A 201 24.72 -11.36 -6.04
N ALA A 202 25.17 -11.71 -7.24
CA ALA A 202 24.33 -11.72 -8.43
C ALA A 202 23.82 -13.14 -8.71
N ASP A 203 22.56 -13.22 -9.17
CA ASP A 203 21.91 -14.46 -9.55
C ASP A 203 21.00 -14.20 -10.76
N GLU A 204 21.31 -14.83 -11.89
CA GLU A 204 20.41 -14.77 -13.06
C GLU A 204 19.26 -15.75 -12.86
N GLN A 205 18.03 -15.25 -12.94
CA GLN A 205 16.84 -16.00 -12.57
C GLN A 205 15.75 -15.98 -13.64
N ARG A 206 14.93 -17.03 -13.57
CA ARG A 206 13.69 -17.20 -14.32
C ARG A 206 12.58 -17.59 -13.34
N SER A 207 11.42 -16.95 -13.43
CA SER A 207 10.34 -17.12 -12.45
C SER A 207 9.01 -16.57 -13.01
N SER A 208 7.92 -16.64 -12.26
CA SER A 208 6.70 -15.87 -12.57
C SER A 208 6.73 -14.44 -12.05
N GLY A 209 7.81 -14.04 -11.36
CA GLY A 209 8.03 -12.70 -10.86
C GLY A 209 8.70 -12.70 -9.48
N LEU A 210 8.85 -11.51 -8.91
CA LEU A 210 9.48 -11.28 -7.61
C LEU A 210 8.64 -10.28 -6.81
N TRP A 211 8.28 -10.66 -5.58
CA TRP A 211 7.72 -9.74 -4.59
C TRP A 211 8.84 -9.09 -3.80
N ILE A 212 8.76 -7.78 -3.56
CA ILE A 212 9.66 -7.05 -2.66
C ILE A 212 8.81 -6.08 -1.85
N GLY A 213 8.98 -6.01 -0.52
CA GLY A 213 8.24 -5.00 0.22
C GLY A 213 8.64 -4.85 1.69
N PRO A 214 8.09 -3.82 2.36
CA PRO A 214 8.27 -3.61 3.80
C PRO A 214 7.56 -4.67 4.66
N ALA A 215 7.78 -4.57 5.97
CA ALA A 215 7.14 -5.43 6.96
C ALA A 215 5.61 -5.32 6.98
N ALA A 216 5.06 -4.15 6.65
CA ALA A 216 3.61 -3.91 6.64
C ALA A 216 2.88 -4.81 5.62
N GLY A 217 3.47 -5.11 4.45
CA GLY A 217 2.92 -6.06 3.48
C GLY A 217 3.35 -7.51 3.67
N SER A 218 4.13 -7.83 4.71
CA SER A 218 4.69 -9.18 4.91
C SER A 218 3.63 -10.25 5.22
N THR A 219 2.42 -9.86 5.58
CA THR A 219 1.26 -10.72 5.83
C THR A 219 0.40 -10.99 4.59
N ALA A 220 0.64 -10.24 3.50
CA ALA A 220 -0.15 -10.28 2.27
C ALA A 220 0.53 -11.14 1.19
N ALA A 221 0.72 -10.62 -0.03
CA ALA A 221 1.27 -11.35 -1.16
C ALA A 221 2.65 -11.98 -0.86
N GLN A 222 3.48 -11.27 -0.09
CA GLN A 222 4.77 -11.80 0.36
C GLN A 222 4.62 -13.09 1.19
N ARG A 223 3.63 -13.18 2.08
CA ARG A 223 3.35 -14.39 2.86
C ARG A 223 2.87 -15.51 1.95
N SER A 224 1.93 -15.21 1.06
CA SER A 224 1.39 -16.18 0.10
C SER A 224 2.46 -16.77 -0.82
N ALA A 225 3.51 -16.00 -1.13
CA ALA A 225 4.65 -16.45 -1.93
C ALA A 225 5.71 -17.26 -1.14
N GLY A 226 5.50 -17.53 0.16
CA GLY A 226 6.44 -18.28 1.00
C GLY A 226 7.42 -17.41 1.80
N GLY A 227 7.16 -16.11 1.88
CA GLY A 227 7.85 -15.17 2.76
C GLY A 227 7.50 -15.34 4.24
N ARG A 228 8.22 -14.63 5.09
CA ARG A 228 7.99 -14.60 6.54
C ARG A 228 7.16 -13.38 6.91
N ILE A 229 6.33 -13.53 7.94
CA ILE A 229 5.71 -12.38 8.61
C ILE A 229 6.82 -11.68 9.37
N LEU A 230 6.98 -10.39 9.11
CA LEU A 230 7.93 -9.54 9.81
C LEU A 230 7.20 -8.74 10.90
N PRO A 231 7.86 -8.47 12.04
CA PRO A 231 7.33 -7.52 13.01
C PRO A 231 7.09 -6.15 12.34
N LEU A 232 5.95 -5.49 12.60
CA LEU A 232 5.58 -4.24 11.95
C LEU A 232 6.61 -3.12 12.10
N ARG A 233 7.35 -3.12 13.20
CA ARG A 233 8.45 -2.18 13.49
C ARG A 233 9.77 -2.53 12.80
N SER A 234 9.83 -3.63 12.05
CA SER A 234 11.03 -4.03 11.32
C SER A 234 11.39 -2.98 10.28
N ARG A 235 12.69 -2.72 10.19
CA ARG A 235 13.30 -1.83 9.18
C ARG A 235 13.81 -2.59 7.97
N ALA A 236 13.73 -3.92 7.97
CA ALA A 236 14.10 -4.71 6.80
C ALA A 236 12.98 -4.70 5.77
N LEU A 237 13.37 -4.71 4.50
CA LEU A 237 12.49 -5.16 3.41
C LEU A 237 12.69 -6.66 3.21
N GLN A 238 11.70 -7.34 2.65
CA GLN A 238 11.80 -8.73 2.27
C GLN A 238 11.55 -8.86 0.77
N PHE A 239 12.30 -9.76 0.14
CA PHE A 239 12.04 -10.18 -1.23
C PHE A 239 11.77 -11.69 -1.30
N VAL A 240 10.88 -12.10 -2.19
CA VAL A 240 10.45 -13.49 -2.39
C VAL A 240 10.18 -13.76 -3.86
N VAL A 241 10.95 -14.67 -4.47
CA VAL A 241 10.80 -15.08 -5.86
C VAL A 241 9.61 -16.03 -5.99
N ARG A 242 8.73 -15.79 -6.97
CA ARG A 242 7.57 -16.64 -7.25
C ARG A 242 7.94 -17.76 -8.20
N GLU A 243 7.67 -19.01 -7.84
CA GLU A 243 7.85 -20.17 -8.73
C GLU A 243 9.23 -20.16 -9.44
N PRO A 244 10.35 -20.08 -8.68
CA PRO A 244 11.68 -20.02 -9.28
C PRO A 244 11.93 -21.26 -10.15
N TYR A 245 12.28 -21.03 -11.42
CA TYR A 245 12.63 -22.10 -12.33
C TYR A 245 14.05 -22.61 -12.03
N MET A 246 14.16 -23.87 -11.62
CA MET A 246 15.43 -24.53 -11.33
C MET A 246 15.79 -25.48 -12.48
N ARG A 247 16.73 -25.07 -13.35
CA ARG A 247 17.27 -25.98 -14.38
C ARG A 247 18.06 -27.10 -13.67
N HIS A 248 17.97 -28.34 -14.15
CA HIS A 248 18.71 -29.47 -13.58
C HIS A 248 20.17 -29.11 -13.26
N GLY A 249 20.56 -29.26 -11.99
CA GLY A 249 21.90 -28.98 -11.48
C GLY A 249 22.19 -27.53 -11.06
N ARG A 250 21.33 -26.53 -11.35
CA ARG A 250 21.52 -25.13 -10.90
C ARG A 250 20.35 -24.66 -10.02
N ARG A 251 20.64 -24.38 -8.75
CA ARG A 251 19.69 -23.72 -7.82
C ARG A 251 19.92 -22.22 -7.83
N ALA A 252 18.84 -21.45 -7.99
CA ALA A 252 18.84 -20.03 -7.69
C ALA A 252 19.19 -19.85 -6.20
N ARG A 253 20.16 -18.99 -5.89
CA ARG A 253 20.63 -18.72 -4.53
C ARG A 253 19.77 -17.68 -3.85
N LEU A 254 19.32 -16.67 -4.60
CA LEU A 254 18.55 -15.54 -4.08
C LEU A 254 17.05 -15.73 -4.33
N VAL A 255 16.47 -16.80 -3.79
CA VAL A 255 15.03 -17.06 -3.93
C VAL A 255 14.17 -16.33 -2.89
N ARG A 256 14.76 -16.01 -1.74
CA ARG A 256 14.14 -15.18 -0.68
C ARG A 256 15.21 -14.56 0.19
N GLY A 257 14.94 -13.40 0.76
CA GLY A 257 15.90 -12.77 1.65
C GLY A 257 15.40 -11.46 2.25
N LEU A 258 16.25 -10.89 3.10
CA LEU A 258 16.01 -9.59 3.72
C LEU A 258 16.99 -8.56 3.18
N ILE A 259 16.46 -7.41 2.77
CA ILE A 259 17.22 -6.21 2.50
C ILE A 259 17.31 -5.46 3.82
N ARG A 260 18.49 -5.50 4.44
CA ARG A 260 18.74 -4.81 5.71
C ARG A 260 18.88 -3.31 5.49
N GLU A 261 18.89 -2.56 6.58
CA GLU A 261 19.15 -1.13 6.53
C GLU A 261 20.51 -0.83 5.87
N GLY A 262 20.52 0.14 4.94
CA GLY A 262 21.71 0.50 4.15
C GLY A 262 22.06 -0.48 3.04
N ALA A 263 21.28 -1.56 2.87
CA ALA A 263 21.37 -2.44 1.72
C ALA A 263 20.30 -2.08 0.68
N GLU A 264 20.55 -2.50 -0.55
CA GLU A 264 19.70 -2.27 -1.72
C GLU A 264 19.59 -3.57 -2.52
N LEU A 265 18.47 -3.75 -3.20
CA LEU A 265 18.26 -4.86 -4.12
C LEU A 265 18.07 -4.30 -5.52
N ASP A 266 18.93 -4.73 -6.44
CA ASP A 266 18.87 -4.34 -7.83
C ASP A 266 18.34 -5.49 -8.69
N ILE A 267 17.47 -5.16 -9.63
CA ILE A 267 16.96 -6.05 -10.67
C ILE A 267 17.37 -5.47 -12.02
N VAL A 268 18.21 -6.20 -12.76
CA VAL A 268 18.46 -5.90 -14.18
C VAL A 268 17.44 -6.67 -15.01
N CYS A 269 16.60 -5.95 -15.75
CA CYS A 269 15.55 -6.55 -16.56
C CYS A 269 16.12 -7.23 -17.82
N LYS A 270 15.76 -8.49 -18.06
CA LYS A 270 16.09 -9.23 -19.29
C LYS A 270 14.87 -9.46 -20.20
N MET A 271 13.87 -8.58 -20.10
CA MET A 271 12.60 -8.66 -20.82
C MET A 271 12.29 -7.35 -21.53
N ARG A 272 11.52 -7.40 -22.62
CA ARG A 272 11.04 -6.18 -23.31
C ARG A 272 9.77 -5.59 -22.72
N ASP A 273 8.96 -6.41 -22.07
CA ASP A 273 7.63 -6.01 -21.58
C ASP A 273 7.44 -6.41 -20.11
N ALA A 274 8.31 -5.88 -19.25
CA ALA A 274 8.18 -6.05 -17.82
C ALA A 274 7.32 -4.93 -17.22
N ARG A 275 6.68 -5.26 -16.10
CA ARG A 275 5.87 -4.35 -15.30
C ARG A 275 6.32 -4.42 -13.85
N LEU A 276 6.29 -3.26 -13.23
CA LEU A 276 6.44 -3.11 -11.80
C LEU A 276 5.13 -2.56 -11.24
N PHE A 277 4.44 -3.36 -10.43
CA PHE A 277 3.21 -3.00 -9.75
C PHE A 277 3.53 -2.59 -8.32
N LEU A 278 3.13 -1.39 -7.90
CA LEU A 278 3.45 -0.83 -6.59
C LEU A 278 2.19 -0.70 -5.74
N ASP A 279 2.12 -1.45 -4.63
CA ASP A 279 0.98 -1.46 -3.71
C ASP A 279 -0.38 -1.78 -4.37
N GLY A 280 -0.35 -2.64 -5.40
CA GLY A 280 -1.52 -3.07 -6.16
C GLY A 280 -1.41 -2.78 -7.66
N ASP A 281 -2.54 -2.80 -8.35
CA ASP A 281 -2.63 -2.73 -9.82
C ASP A 281 -2.78 -1.32 -10.39
N GLN A 282 -2.87 -0.29 -9.53
CA GLN A 282 -3.12 1.09 -9.94
C GLN A 282 -1.83 1.86 -10.27
N ASN A 283 -0.73 1.57 -9.56
CA ASN A 283 0.57 2.21 -9.78
C ASN A 283 1.47 1.24 -10.54
N VAL A 284 1.45 1.34 -11.87
CA VAL A 284 2.17 0.43 -12.76
C VAL A 284 3.24 1.18 -13.52
N VAL A 285 4.47 0.68 -13.46
CA VAL A 285 5.63 1.23 -14.16
C VAL A 285 6.10 0.24 -15.22
N PHE A 286 6.33 0.72 -16.44
CA PHE A 286 6.97 -0.04 -17.51
C PHE A 286 8.46 -0.21 -17.18
N VAL A 287 9.01 -1.42 -17.38
CA VAL A 287 10.44 -1.67 -17.24
C VAL A 287 10.93 -2.36 -18.51
N GLY A 288 11.86 -1.70 -19.21
CA GLY A 288 12.40 -2.13 -20.48
C GLY A 288 13.58 -3.10 -20.34
N LEU A 289 14.06 -3.60 -21.47
CA LEU A 289 15.23 -4.47 -21.52
C LEU A 289 16.48 -3.68 -21.12
N GLY A 290 17.24 -4.20 -20.15
CA GLY A 290 18.47 -3.57 -19.66
C GLY A 290 18.25 -2.55 -18.54
N ASP A 291 17.01 -2.11 -18.30
CA ASP A 291 16.69 -1.22 -17.19
C ASP A 291 17.05 -1.86 -15.85
N VAL A 292 17.51 -1.01 -14.94
CA VAL A 292 17.79 -1.38 -13.55
C VAL A 292 16.71 -0.80 -12.65
N VAL A 293 16.04 -1.69 -11.92
CA VAL A 293 15.13 -1.31 -10.83
C VAL A 293 15.84 -1.52 -9.52
N ARG A 294 15.91 -0.48 -8.70
CA ARG A 294 16.55 -0.50 -7.38
C ARG A 294 15.52 -0.30 -6.29
N PHE A 295 15.58 -1.17 -5.29
CA PHE A 295 14.70 -1.16 -4.12
C PHE A 295 15.51 -0.91 -2.86
N ARG A 296 15.09 0.07 -2.07
CA ARG A 296 15.71 0.39 -0.77
C ARG A 296 14.68 0.87 0.24
N ARG A 297 15.04 0.80 1.52
CA ARG A 297 14.20 1.38 2.57
C ARG A 297 14.12 2.90 2.37
N SER A 298 12.90 3.42 2.32
CA SER A 298 12.65 4.86 2.25
C SER A 298 13.04 5.55 3.57
N SER A 299 13.51 6.78 3.48
CA SER A 299 13.68 7.68 4.63
C SER A 299 12.33 8.17 5.16
N GLU A 300 11.28 8.13 4.34
CA GLU A 300 9.94 8.57 4.71
C GLU A 300 9.14 7.40 5.30
N HIS A 301 9.12 7.25 6.63
CA HIS A 301 8.24 6.29 7.31
C HIS A 301 6.77 6.77 7.30
N LEU A 302 5.83 5.88 7.63
CA LEU A 302 4.43 6.23 7.91
C LEU A 302 4.16 6.06 9.41
N THR A 303 3.57 7.06 10.05
CA THR A 303 3.12 6.93 11.44
C THR A 303 1.63 6.57 11.45
N VAL A 304 1.29 5.37 11.91
CA VAL A 304 -0.09 4.91 12.08
C VAL A 304 -0.47 4.92 13.55
N LEU A 305 -1.63 5.49 13.87
CA LEU A 305 -2.16 5.56 15.23
C LEU A 305 -3.07 4.36 15.53
N GLY A 306 -2.94 3.82 16.74
CA GLY A 306 -3.84 2.81 17.29
C GLY A 306 -3.69 1.41 16.69
N LEU A 307 -2.62 1.15 15.94
CA LEU A 307 -2.31 -0.17 15.41
C LEU A 307 -1.91 -1.12 16.54
N ARG A 308 -2.74 -2.12 16.83
CA ARG A 308 -2.58 -3.05 17.97
C ARG A 308 -2.21 -4.46 17.51
N ARG A 309 -1.04 -4.66 16.88
CA ARG A 309 -0.44 -5.98 16.60
C ARG A 309 1.07 -5.90 16.54
#